data_AF-T1AWN2-F1
#
_entry.id   AF-T1AWN2-F1
#
_cell.length_a   1.000
_cell.length_b   1.000
_cell.length_c   1.000
_cell.angle_alpha   90.00
_cell.angle_beta   90.00
_cell.angle_gamma   90.00
#
_symmetry.space_group_name_H-M   'P 1'
#
loop_
_entity.id
_entity.type
_entity.pdbx_description
1 polymer ?
#
loop_
_entity_poly.entity_id
_entity_poly.type
_entity_poly.pdbx_seq_one_letter_code
_entity_poly.pdbx_strand_id
1 'polypeptide(L)' 'RVGDVCREALLSARLLEVRGRLQRQDGVTHIIARRLRDRTALLGTLLTRSRDFH' A
#
# COMPACT_ATOMS: atom_id res chain seq x y z
N ARG A 1 2.59 12.16 14.43
CA ARG A 1 2.39 12.52 13.01
C ARG A 1 3.10 11.52 12.09
N VAL A 2 2.67 10.24 12.08
CA VAL A 2 3.14 9.23 11.11
C VAL A 2 2.22 9.19 9.88
N GLY A 3 1.00 9.70 10.02
CA GLY A 3 -0.02 9.74 8.95
C GLY A 3 0.29 10.71 7.82
N ASP A 4 0.83 11.89 8.11
CA ASP A 4 0.92 12.98 7.11
C ASP A 4 1.88 12.67 5.97
N VAL A 5 3.03 12.06 6.26
CA VAL A 5 4.03 11.66 5.25
C VAL A 5 3.59 10.42 4.47
N CYS A 6 2.79 9.55 5.08
CA CYS A 6 2.26 8.35 4.45
C CYS A 6 1.05 8.65 3.54
N ARG A 7 0.37 9.78 3.77
CA ARG A 7 -0.94 10.09 3.17
C ARG A 7 -0.87 10.22 1.65
N GLU A 8 0.15 10.88 1.13
CA GLU A 8 0.29 11.09 -0.32
C GLU A 8 0.48 9.76 -1.04
N ALA A 9 1.52 8.99 -0.68
CA ALA A 9 1.76 7.68 -1.28
C ALA A 9 0.58 6.71 -1.12
N LEU A 10 -0.16 6.77 0.00
CA LEU A 10 -1.34 5.93 0.20
C LEU A 10 -2.49 6.28 -0.76
N LEU A 11 -2.65 7.56 -1.12
CA LEU A 11 -3.76 8.05 -1.93
C LEU A 11 -3.44 8.12 -3.42
N SER A 12 -2.18 8.34 -3.81
CA SER A 12 -1.79 8.58 -5.20
C SER A 12 -1.14 7.37 -5.89
N ALA A 13 -0.58 6.43 -5.13
CA ALA A 13 0.18 5.33 -5.73
C ALA A 13 -0.72 4.31 -6.43
N ARG A 14 -0.35 3.96 -7.67
CA ARG A 14 -0.91 2.80 -8.40
C ARG A 14 -0.19 1.49 -8.05
N LEU A 15 1.04 1.60 -7.56
CA LEU A 15 1.78 0.49 -6.95
C LEU A 15 2.40 0.97 -5.64
N LEU A 16 1.97 0.37 -4.53
CA LEU A 16 2.40 0.76 -3.18
C LEU A 16 3.28 -0.33 -2.55
N GLU A 17 4.52 0.02 -2.22
CA GLU A 17 5.37 -0.82 -1.38
C GLU A 17 5.07 -0.52 0.09
N VAL A 18 4.66 -1.55 0.85
CA VAL A 18 4.42 -1.48 2.28
C VAL A 18 5.52 -2.24 3.01
N ARG A 19 6.30 -1.54 3.84
CA ARG A 19 7.20 -2.18 4.81
C ARG A 19 6.58 -2.09 6.19
N GLY A 20 6.42 -3.25 6.82
CA GLY A 20 5.76 -3.34 8.11
C GLY A 20 5.97 -4.68 8.77
N ARG A 21 5.31 -4.86 9.91
CA ARG A 21 5.29 -6.13 10.63
C ARG A 21 4.02 -6.88 10.28
N LEU A 22 4.18 -8.12 9.81
CA LEU A 22 3.07 -9.07 9.65
C LEU A 22 2.51 -9.44 11.03
N GLN A 23 1.19 -9.43 11.13
CA GLN A 23 0.43 -9.93 12.26
C GLN A 23 -0.65 -10.86 11.74
N ARG A 24 -0.85 -11.98 12.43
CA ARG A 24 -1.90 -12.94 12.10
C ARG A 24 -2.72 -13.18 13.34
N GLN A 25 -4.02 -12.94 13.25
CA GLN A 25 -4.94 -13.09 14.36
C GLN A 25 -6.32 -13.46 13.83
N ASP A 26 -6.98 -14.43 14.47
CA ASP A 26 -8.35 -14.85 14.15
C ASP A 26 -8.59 -15.14 12.66
N GLY A 27 -7.61 -15.78 12.01
CA GLY A 27 -7.66 -16.14 10.59
C GLY A 27 -7.34 -14.99 9.63
N VAL A 28 -7.25 -13.76 10.11
CA VAL A 28 -6.92 -12.58 9.30
C VAL A 28 -5.43 -12.26 9.39
N THR A 29 -4.83 -11.91 8.26
CA THR A 29 -3.43 -11.46 8.19
C THR A 29 -3.40 -9.96 7.91
N HIS A 30 -2.83 -9.21 8.84
CA HIS A 30 -2.65 -7.76 8.75
C HIS A 30 -1.16 -7.40 8.66
N ILE A 31 -0.87 -6.21 8.13
CA ILE A 31 0.46 -5.62 8.17
C ILE A 31 0.38 -4.30 8.94
N ILE A 32 1.12 -4.19 10.04
CA ILE A 32 1.33 -2.91 10.71
C ILE A 32 2.36 -2.13 9.92
N ALA A 33 1.88 -1.24 9.05
CA ALA A 33 2.71 -0.43 8.17
C ALA A 33 3.62 0.52 8.97
N ARG A 34 4.90 0.53 8.62
CA ARG A 34 5.91 1.45 9.18
C ARG A 34 6.44 2.42 8.14
N ARG A 35 6.42 2.03 6.86
CA ARG A 35 6.81 2.88 5.74
C ARG A 35 6.00 2.52 4.50
N LEU A 36 5.57 3.57 3.80
CA LEU A 36 4.94 3.48 2.49
C LEU A 36 5.88 4.12 1.45
N ARG A 37 5.94 3.52 0.26
CA ARG A 37 6.64 4.12 -0.89
C ARG A 37 5.81 3.93 -2.15
N ASP A 38 5.59 5.04 -2.86
CA ASP A 38 5.05 4.98 -4.20
C ASP A 38 6.09 4.36 -5.15
N ARG A 39 5.70 3.25 -5.80
CA ARG A 39 6.49 2.53 -6.80
C ARG A 39 5.81 2.54 -8.16
N THR A 40 4.84 3.44 -8.37
CA THR A 40 4.09 3.59 -9.63
C THR A 40 5.00 3.65 -10.85
N ALA A 41 6.17 4.27 -10.75
CA ALA A 41 7.15 4.34 -11.84
C ALA A 41 7.60 2.95 -12.36
N LEU A 42 7.61 1.90 -11.52
CA LEU A 42 7.98 0.54 -11.91
C LEU A 42 6.94 -0.12 -12.83
N LEU A 43 5.71 0.39 -12.86
CA LEU A 43 4.66 -0.12 -13.74
C LEU A 43 4.89 0.29 -15.20
N GLY A 44 5.66 1.33 -15.47
CA GLY A 44 5.84 1.87 -16.82
C GLY A 44 4.49 2.21 -17.46
N THR A 45 4.16 1.51 -18.55
CA THR A 45 2.90 1.66 -19.31
C THR A 45 1.83 0.62 -18.94
N LEU A 46 2.07 -0.22 -17.94
CA LEU A 46 1.12 -1.26 -17.54
C LEU A 46 -0.18 -0.62 -17.04
N LEU A 47 -1.28 -0.96 -17.72
CA LEU A 47 -2.61 -0.56 -17.30
C LEU A 47 -3.03 -1.37 -16.08
N THR A 48 -3.05 -0.74 -14.92
CA THR A 48 -3.55 -1.33 -13.67
C THR A 48 -5.02 -0.99 -13.49
N ARG A 49 -5.89 -2.01 -13.42
CA ARG A 49 -7.28 -1.83 -12.97
C ARG A 49 -7.39 -2.21 -11.50
N SER A 50 -8.03 -1.34 -10.73
CA SER A 50 -8.43 -1.69 -9.37
C SER A 50 -9.48 -2.78 -9.41
N ARG A 51 -9.49 -3.67 -8.40
CA ARG A 51 -10.56 -4.64 -8.23
C ARG A 51 -11.65 -4.00 -7.41
N ASP A 52 -12.88 -4.07 -7.89
CA ASP A 52 -14.04 -3.67 -7.11
C ASP A 52 -14.34 -4.76 -6.07
N PHE A 53 -14.52 -4.36 -4.82
CA PHE A 53 -14.94 -5.24 -3.73
C PHE A 53 -16.38 -4.87 -3.39
N HIS A 54 -17.32 -5.75 -3.76
CA HIS A 54 -18.76 -5.66 -3.47
C HIS A 54 -19.16 -6.63 -2.35
#